data_AF-A0A2E2N1C5-F1
#
_entry.id   AF-A0A2E2N1C5-F1
#
_cell.length_a   1.000
_cell.length_b   1.000
_cell.length_c   1.000
_cell.angle_alpha   90.00
_cell.angle_beta   90.00
_cell.angle_gamma   90.00
#
_symmetry.space_group_name_H-M   'P 1'
#
loop_
_entity.id
_entity.type
_entity.pdbx_description
1 polymer ?
#
loop_
_entity_poly.entity_id
_entity_poly.type
_entity_poly.pdbx_seq_one_letter_code
_entity_poly.pdbx_strand_id
1 'polypeptide(L)'
;MLLTLAIVAVMALSWLDMLDRATQRQVEGATTQALLAFAAARGLNAGISVLQSTEMGVGVSTHPFEALDPFNDLVEDYASVMKLAIGSLIGQTLLLEITGSLMFKIALSLAGALLILCLWRDWRLTPLAWKAFALIGLGRFLLLLTLVASTLVDQAFLDERTSASMAEVQGLSEEVQATGLAEAGDALTPQQRERLQAEMADTDQRRQQLRESLIETNRQIGKAEDAVEQSRGRLSLLTARLSLTERLNPFHDNPEIERLEQQLGQRRQRLAELTDERENQLAELAAVDRERDTLRRRLAGEDPDEGLFDGLAERIGALTDGLSISAIQSRIESGTNAILQLMALFVMRTLVIPLLFLWLGLKLFKGLYSRPGASLRLPPPAPERVIHPPTQADVESRD
;
A
#
# COMPACT_ATOMS: atom_id res chain seq x y z
N MET A 1 30.06 -19.10 -35.26
CA MET A 1 29.68 -18.01 -36.17
C MET A 1 28.23 -17.55 -35.95
N LEU A 2 27.20 -18.38 -36.21
CA LEU A 2 25.81 -17.97 -35.94
C LEU A 2 25.50 -17.73 -34.45
N LEU A 3 25.95 -18.63 -33.57
CA LEU A 3 25.74 -18.47 -32.11
C LEU A 3 26.43 -17.23 -31.54
N THR A 4 27.66 -16.95 -31.99
CA THR A 4 28.43 -15.78 -31.58
C THR A 4 27.77 -14.49 -32.07
N LEU A 5 27.24 -14.48 -33.30
CA LEU A 5 26.46 -13.36 -33.83
C LEU A 5 25.20 -13.12 -32.98
N ALA A 6 24.49 -14.18 -32.60
CA ALA A 6 23.30 -14.08 -31.76
C ALA A 6 23.62 -13.53 -30.36
N ILE A 7 24.72 -13.96 -29.73
CA ILE A 7 25.17 -13.42 -28.43
C ILE A 7 25.48 -11.93 -28.52
N VAL A 8 26.21 -11.51 -29.57
CA VAL A 8 26.52 -10.09 -29.82
C VAL A 8 25.24 -9.29 -30.09
N ALA A 9 24.28 -9.83 -30.83
CA ALA A 9 23.00 -9.19 -31.07
C ALA A 9 22.22 -8.97 -29.77
N VAL A 10 22.16 -9.99 -28.89
CA VAL A 10 21.53 -9.89 -27.56
C VAL A 10 22.21 -8.82 -26.70
N MET A 11 23.54 -8.78 -26.71
CA MET A 11 24.29 -7.71 -26.04
C MET A 11 23.92 -6.34 -26.61
N ALA A 12 23.95 -6.15 -27.93
CA ALA A 12 23.58 -4.87 -28.56
C ALA A 12 22.13 -4.45 -28.25
N LEU A 13 21.19 -5.39 -28.28
CA LEU A 13 19.78 -5.20 -27.88
C LEU A 13 19.64 -4.75 -26.43
N SER A 14 20.50 -5.25 -25.54
CA SER A 14 20.53 -4.81 -24.14
C SER A 14 21.03 -3.37 -23.94
N TRP A 15 21.62 -2.75 -24.96
CA TRP A 15 22.04 -1.33 -24.91
C TRP A 15 21.06 -0.41 -25.65
N LEU A 16 20.02 -0.95 -26.31
CA LEU A 16 19.00 -0.18 -27.01
C LEU A 16 17.97 0.41 -26.03
N ASP A 17 18.21 1.64 -25.58
CA ASP A 17 17.32 2.37 -24.67
C ASP A 17 15.93 2.70 -25.25
N MET A 18 15.71 2.47 -26.56
CA MET A 18 14.42 2.75 -27.20
C MET A 18 13.32 1.79 -26.73
N LEU A 19 13.66 0.51 -26.58
CA LEU A 19 12.70 -0.52 -26.16
C LEU A 19 12.36 -0.38 -24.67
N ASP A 20 13.37 -0.07 -23.85
CA ASP A 20 13.20 0.21 -22.42
C ASP A 20 12.25 1.42 -22.22
N ARG A 21 12.44 2.51 -22.98
CA ARG A 21 11.57 3.70 -22.93
C ARG A 21 10.14 3.48 -23.42
N ALA A 22 9.93 2.61 -24.41
CA ALA A 22 8.60 2.26 -24.87
C ALA A 22 7.84 1.47 -23.79
N THR A 23 8.53 0.51 -23.19
CA THR A 23 8.00 -0.37 -22.16
C THR A 23 7.68 0.39 -20.87
N GLN A 24 8.58 1.28 -20.45
CA GLN A 24 8.40 2.09 -19.23
C GLN A 24 7.19 3.03 -19.32
N ARG A 25 7.02 3.72 -20.44
CA ARG A 25 5.86 4.63 -20.66
C ARG A 25 4.52 3.91 -20.54
N GLN A 26 4.44 2.65 -20.97
CA GLN A 26 3.21 1.89 -20.84
C GLN A 26 2.90 1.53 -19.39
N VAL A 27 3.89 1.05 -18.62
CA VAL A 27 3.68 0.69 -17.21
C VAL A 27 3.32 1.93 -16.40
N GLU A 28 3.97 3.06 -16.67
CA GLU A 28 3.63 4.36 -16.07
C GLU A 28 2.18 4.75 -16.39
N GLY A 29 1.77 4.68 -17.66
CA GLY A 29 0.39 4.95 -18.08
C GLY A 29 -0.63 4.03 -17.41
N ALA A 30 -0.35 2.72 -17.36
CA ALA A 30 -1.20 1.75 -16.67
C ALA A 30 -1.30 2.04 -15.16
N THR A 31 -0.20 2.46 -14.53
CA THR A 31 -0.15 2.83 -13.11
C THR A 31 -0.98 4.09 -12.84
N THR A 32 -0.84 5.13 -13.66
CA THR A 32 -1.65 6.35 -13.54
C THR A 32 -3.13 6.05 -13.71
N GLN A 33 -3.52 5.26 -14.72
CA GLN A 33 -4.90 4.85 -14.92
C GLN A 33 -5.44 4.07 -13.72
N ALA A 34 -4.68 3.10 -13.19
CA ALA A 34 -5.08 2.33 -12.02
C ALA A 34 -5.25 3.21 -10.76
N LEU A 35 -4.36 4.19 -10.56
CA LEU A 35 -4.46 5.16 -9.45
C LEU A 35 -5.69 6.04 -9.56
N LEU A 36 -5.96 6.57 -10.76
CA LEU A 36 -7.16 7.38 -11.01
C LEU A 36 -8.43 6.56 -10.77
N ALA A 37 -8.43 5.29 -11.19
CA ALA A 37 -9.60 4.43 -11.07
C ALA A 37 -9.85 4.02 -9.62
N PHE A 38 -8.76 3.75 -8.88
CA PHE A 38 -8.80 3.54 -7.44
C PHE A 38 -9.35 4.78 -6.70
N ALA A 39 -8.90 5.98 -7.07
CA ALA A 39 -9.38 7.22 -6.48
C ALA A 39 -10.87 7.45 -6.77
N ALA A 40 -11.31 7.20 -8.01
CA ALA A 40 -12.72 7.31 -8.41
C ALA A 40 -13.60 6.35 -7.61
N ALA A 41 -13.18 5.09 -7.46
CA ALA A 41 -13.89 4.09 -6.65
C ALA A 41 -13.96 4.48 -5.16
N ARG A 42 -12.86 4.99 -4.60
CA ARG A 42 -12.83 5.49 -3.22
C ARG A 42 -13.75 6.69 -3.02
N GLY A 43 -13.78 7.62 -3.96
CA GLY A 43 -14.69 8.75 -3.95
C GLY A 43 -16.14 8.33 -4.06
N LEU A 44 -16.43 7.35 -4.91
CA LEU A 44 -17.77 6.79 -5.08
C LEU A 44 -18.26 6.08 -3.81
N ASN A 45 -17.43 5.20 -3.21
CA ASN A 45 -17.74 4.54 -1.93
C ASN A 45 -17.98 5.57 -0.81
N ALA A 46 -17.13 6.60 -0.70
CA ALA A 46 -17.31 7.66 0.28
C ALA A 46 -18.63 8.42 0.06
N GLY A 47 -18.96 8.74 -1.19
CA GLY A 47 -20.21 9.42 -1.54
C GLY A 47 -21.46 8.59 -1.22
N ILE A 48 -21.46 7.30 -1.55
CA ILE A 48 -22.57 6.38 -1.25
C ILE A 48 -22.75 6.21 0.27
N SER A 49 -21.65 6.04 1.02
CA SER A 49 -21.69 5.89 2.47
C SER A 49 -22.27 7.13 3.17
N VAL A 50 -22.00 8.34 2.66
CA VAL A 50 -22.62 9.58 3.17
C VAL A 50 -24.13 9.54 2.96
N LEU A 51 -24.60 9.21 1.75
CA LEU A 51 -26.03 9.13 1.43
C LEU A 51 -26.77 8.07 2.29
N GLN A 52 -26.14 6.91 2.53
CA GLN A 52 -26.69 5.87 3.39
C GLN A 52 -26.74 6.28 4.88
N SER A 53 -25.74 7.03 5.35
CA SER A 53 -25.70 7.50 6.74
C SER A 53 -26.78 8.54 7.07
N THR A 54 -27.22 9.32 6.09
CA THR A 54 -28.29 10.34 6.24
C THR A 54 -29.67 9.71 6.47
N GLU A 55 -29.87 8.47 6.05
CA GLU A 55 -31.16 7.79 6.10
C GLU A 55 -31.48 7.19 7.50
N MET A 56 -30.45 6.74 8.22
CA MET A 56 -30.60 6.10 9.53
C MET A 56 -31.01 7.06 10.67
N GLY A 57 -31.08 8.37 10.41
CA GLY A 57 -31.50 9.40 11.38
C GLY A 57 -32.99 9.77 11.31
N VAL A 58 -33.71 9.42 10.25
CA VAL A 58 -35.12 9.80 10.03
C VAL A 58 -36.00 8.57 10.22
N GLY A 59 -36.69 8.47 11.36
CA GLY A 59 -37.43 7.30 11.83
C GLY A 59 -38.69 6.88 11.03
N VAL A 60 -38.59 6.70 9.71
CA VAL A 60 -39.58 6.00 8.89
C VAL A 60 -38.87 4.94 8.05
N SER A 61 -39.12 3.69 8.41
CA SER A 61 -38.42 2.48 7.97
C SER A 61 -38.75 2.06 6.53
N THR A 62 -38.25 2.79 5.55
CA THR A 62 -38.10 2.28 4.19
C THR A 62 -36.71 2.69 3.74
N HIS A 63 -35.82 1.73 3.52
CA HIS A 63 -34.42 1.96 3.17
C HIS A 63 -34.18 2.00 1.65
N PRO A 64 -34.50 3.09 0.93
CA PRO A 64 -34.30 3.18 -0.51
C PRO A 64 -32.82 3.09 -0.90
N PHE A 65 -31.88 3.44 -0.01
CA PHE A 65 -30.44 3.39 -0.30
C PHE A 65 -29.75 2.07 0.10
N GLU A 66 -30.40 1.20 0.88
CA GLU A 66 -29.95 -0.19 1.11
C GLU A 66 -30.07 -1.03 -0.18
N ALA A 67 -30.97 -0.66 -1.09
CA ALA A 67 -31.02 -1.24 -2.43
C ALA A 67 -29.74 -0.98 -3.26
N LEU A 68 -28.88 -0.05 -2.82
CA LEU A 68 -27.59 0.24 -3.44
C LEU A 68 -26.45 -0.62 -2.89
N ASP A 69 -26.66 -1.38 -1.81
CA ASP A 69 -25.62 -2.18 -1.17
C ASP A 69 -24.88 -3.12 -2.15
N PRO A 70 -25.55 -3.86 -3.05
CA PRO A 70 -24.85 -4.70 -4.02
C PRO A 70 -23.90 -3.92 -4.92
N PHE A 71 -24.24 -2.67 -5.25
CA PHE A 71 -23.36 -1.81 -6.03
C PHE A 71 -22.20 -1.27 -5.19
N ASN A 72 -22.47 -0.87 -3.95
CA ASN A 72 -21.43 -0.43 -3.01
C ASN A 72 -20.37 -1.52 -2.76
N ASP A 73 -20.82 -2.77 -2.53
CA ASP A 73 -19.93 -3.92 -2.35
C ASP A 73 -19.02 -4.14 -3.57
N LEU A 74 -19.57 -3.99 -4.79
CA LEU A 74 -18.79 -4.08 -6.02
C LEU A 74 -17.75 -2.95 -6.15
N VAL A 75 -18.08 -1.73 -5.71
CA VAL A 75 -17.13 -0.60 -5.67
C VAL A 75 -16.00 -0.91 -4.69
N GLU A 76 -16.30 -1.50 -3.54
CA GLU A 76 -15.30 -1.91 -2.54
C GLU A 76 -14.39 -3.04 -3.06
N ASP A 77 -14.96 -4.08 -3.64
CA ASP A 77 -14.22 -5.18 -4.25
C ASP A 77 -13.31 -4.66 -5.36
N TYR A 78 -13.84 -3.80 -6.23
CA TYR A 78 -13.09 -3.15 -7.28
C TYR A 78 -11.91 -2.35 -6.74
N ALA A 79 -12.12 -1.54 -5.70
CA ALA A 79 -11.06 -0.78 -5.06
C ALA A 79 -9.98 -1.70 -4.46
N SER A 80 -10.36 -2.84 -3.89
CA SER A 80 -9.43 -3.84 -3.37
C SER A 80 -8.60 -4.50 -4.48
N VAL A 81 -9.20 -4.82 -5.62
CA VAL A 81 -8.51 -5.32 -6.80
C VAL A 81 -7.53 -4.27 -7.36
N MET A 82 -7.93 -3.00 -7.42
CA MET A 82 -7.05 -1.93 -7.88
C MET A 82 -5.83 -1.74 -6.98
N LYS A 83 -5.97 -1.88 -5.65
CA LYS A 83 -4.80 -1.84 -4.73
C LYS A 83 -3.76 -2.90 -5.09
N LEU A 84 -4.20 -4.13 -5.36
CA LEU A 84 -3.31 -5.22 -5.77
C LEU A 84 -2.68 -4.94 -7.15
N ALA A 85 -3.46 -4.43 -8.10
CA ALA A 85 -2.99 -4.07 -9.43
C ALA A 85 -1.91 -2.97 -9.38
N ILE A 86 -2.13 -1.90 -8.61
CA ILE A 86 -1.17 -0.80 -8.40
C ILE A 86 0.12 -1.34 -7.78
N GLY A 87 0.02 -2.16 -6.73
CA GLY A 87 1.18 -2.79 -6.11
C GLY A 87 1.99 -3.64 -7.09
N SER A 88 1.31 -4.42 -7.94
CA SER A 88 1.95 -5.22 -9.00
C SER A 88 2.65 -4.34 -10.03
N LEU A 89 1.97 -3.30 -10.54
CA LEU A 89 2.51 -2.39 -11.55
C LEU A 89 3.74 -1.62 -11.05
N ILE A 90 3.71 -1.11 -9.81
CA ILE A 90 4.88 -0.47 -9.20
C ILE A 90 6.03 -1.47 -9.06
N GLY A 91 5.73 -2.70 -8.65
CA GLY A 91 6.72 -3.78 -8.62
C GLY A 91 7.35 -4.06 -9.99
N GLN A 92 6.56 -4.04 -11.06
CA GLN A 92 7.04 -4.19 -12.43
C GLN A 92 7.94 -3.02 -12.84
N THR A 93 7.60 -1.78 -12.50
CA THR A 93 8.44 -0.59 -12.75
C THR A 93 9.80 -0.73 -12.07
N LEU A 94 9.83 -1.12 -10.79
CA LEU A 94 11.08 -1.33 -10.06
C LEU A 94 11.92 -2.45 -10.69
N LEU A 95 11.28 -3.53 -11.13
CA LEU A 95 11.98 -4.66 -11.75
C LEU A 95 12.57 -4.29 -13.13
N LEU A 96 11.87 -3.48 -13.91
CA LEU A 96 12.39 -2.90 -15.15
C LEU A 96 13.59 -1.97 -14.88
N GLU A 97 13.52 -1.12 -13.86
CA GLU A 97 14.62 -0.22 -13.50
C GLU A 97 15.87 -1.00 -13.08
N ILE A 98 15.71 -2.03 -12.25
CA ILE A 98 16.81 -2.91 -11.81
C ILE A 98 17.46 -3.62 -13.00
N THR A 99 16.65 -4.20 -13.90
CA THR A 99 17.16 -4.96 -15.06
C THR A 99 17.69 -4.07 -16.19
N GLY A 100 17.24 -2.81 -16.26
CA GLY A 100 17.72 -1.78 -17.17
C GLY A 100 18.97 -1.04 -16.67
N SER A 101 19.36 -1.23 -15.40
CA SER A 101 20.50 -0.55 -14.78
C SER A 101 21.83 -0.81 -15.49
N LEU A 102 22.77 0.14 -15.34
CA LEU A 102 24.12 0.01 -15.88
C LEU A 102 24.86 -1.24 -15.36
N MET A 103 24.66 -1.59 -14.08
CA MET A 103 25.22 -2.79 -13.47
C MET A 103 24.77 -4.05 -14.22
N PHE A 104 23.49 -4.14 -14.55
CA PHE A 104 22.93 -5.29 -15.26
C PHE A 104 23.42 -5.36 -16.72
N LYS A 105 23.49 -4.19 -17.41
CA LYS A 105 24.06 -4.06 -18.77
C LYS A 105 25.52 -4.54 -18.82
N ILE A 106 26.34 -4.14 -17.85
CA ILE A 106 27.75 -4.56 -17.75
C ILE A 106 27.84 -6.06 -17.43
N ALA A 107 27.07 -6.55 -16.45
CA ALA A 107 27.08 -7.95 -16.06
C ALA A 107 26.71 -8.89 -17.22
N LEU A 108 25.66 -8.54 -17.98
CA LEU A 108 25.26 -9.28 -19.18
C LEU A 108 26.34 -9.25 -20.27
N SER A 109 26.99 -8.10 -20.46
CA SER A 109 28.07 -7.94 -21.43
C SER A 109 29.31 -8.76 -21.05
N LEU A 110 29.69 -8.78 -19.77
CA LEU A 110 30.79 -9.59 -19.26
C LEU A 110 30.49 -11.09 -19.40
N ALA A 111 29.28 -11.52 -19.04
CA ALA A 111 28.85 -12.91 -19.18
C ALA A 111 28.85 -13.35 -20.66
N GLY A 112 28.42 -12.46 -21.57
CA GLY A 112 28.45 -12.71 -23.01
C GLY A 112 29.88 -12.81 -23.56
N ALA A 113 30.76 -11.91 -23.16
CA ALA A 113 32.17 -11.93 -23.54
C ALA A 113 32.90 -13.19 -23.03
N LEU A 114 32.65 -13.58 -21.76
CA LEU A 114 33.19 -14.81 -21.18
C LEU A 114 32.68 -16.06 -21.93
N LEU A 115 31.39 -16.09 -22.27
CA LEU A 115 30.82 -17.18 -23.05
C LEU A 115 31.47 -17.27 -24.44
N ILE A 116 31.67 -16.14 -25.13
CA ILE A 116 32.38 -16.12 -26.41
C ILE A 116 33.82 -16.62 -26.25
N LEU A 117 34.54 -16.21 -25.20
CA LEU A 117 35.90 -16.70 -24.94
C LEU A 117 35.93 -18.22 -24.71
N CYS A 118 35.03 -18.75 -23.87
CA CYS A 118 34.92 -20.19 -23.61
C CYS A 118 34.57 -20.99 -24.87
N LEU A 119 33.72 -20.44 -25.76
CA LEU A 119 33.37 -21.07 -27.03
C LEU A 119 34.58 -21.22 -27.98
N TRP A 120 35.60 -20.36 -27.87
CA TRP A 120 36.77 -20.36 -28.75
C TRP A 120 38.05 -20.92 -28.11
N ARG A 121 38.13 -20.97 -26.77
CA ARG A 121 39.32 -21.42 -26.04
C ARG A 121 39.08 -22.68 -25.20
N ASP A 122 38.08 -22.70 -24.32
CA ASP A 122 37.91 -23.71 -23.27
C ASP A 122 36.47 -24.26 -23.18
N TRP A 123 36.26 -25.46 -23.72
CA TRP A 123 34.95 -26.11 -23.82
C TRP A 123 34.35 -26.58 -22.47
N ARG A 124 35.17 -26.71 -21.41
CA ARG A 124 34.75 -27.24 -20.10
C ARG A 124 33.89 -26.26 -19.29
N LEU A 125 34.16 -24.96 -19.39
CA LEU A 125 33.43 -23.91 -18.67
C LEU A 125 32.23 -23.37 -19.46
N THR A 126 32.12 -23.72 -20.73
CA THR A 126 31.01 -23.34 -21.62
C THR A 126 29.62 -23.60 -21.02
N PRO A 127 29.30 -24.76 -20.40
CA PRO A 127 27.97 -24.96 -19.83
C PRO A 127 27.67 -24.03 -18.65
N LEU A 128 28.67 -23.67 -17.84
CA LEU A 128 28.49 -22.73 -16.72
C LEU A 128 28.32 -21.30 -17.23
N ALA A 129 29.18 -20.87 -18.16
CA ALA A 129 29.10 -19.56 -18.80
C ALA A 129 27.76 -19.37 -19.56
N TRP A 130 27.29 -20.42 -20.25
CA TRP A 130 25.98 -20.43 -20.92
C TRP A 130 24.84 -20.24 -19.92
N LYS A 131 24.83 -21.00 -18.81
CA LYS A 131 23.79 -20.88 -17.78
C LYS A 131 23.77 -19.48 -17.17
N ALA A 132 24.94 -18.91 -16.87
CA ALA A 132 25.05 -17.55 -16.32
C ALA A 132 24.55 -16.49 -17.31
N PHE A 133 25.02 -16.52 -18.56
CA PHE A 133 24.56 -15.60 -19.61
C PHE A 133 23.06 -15.74 -19.87
N ALA A 134 22.57 -16.97 -19.95
CA ALA A 134 21.17 -17.27 -20.18
C ALA A 134 20.29 -16.81 -19.00
N LEU A 135 20.73 -16.98 -17.75
CA LEU A 135 19.98 -16.54 -16.56
C LEU A 135 19.86 -15.01 -16.50
N ILE A 136 20.98 -14.29 -16.67
CA ILE A 136 21.01 -12.82 -16.66
C ILE A 136 20.21 -12.29 -17.86
N GLY A 137 20.44 -12.84 -19.05
CA GLY A 137 19.71 -12.46 -20.25
C GLY A 137 18.20 -12.73 -20.12
N LEU A 138 17.82 -13.89 -19.57
CA LEU A 138 16.41 -14.22 -19.36
C LEU A 138 15.73 -13.19 -18.46
N GLY A 139 16.30 -12.88 -17.30
CA GLY A 139 15.67 -11.96 -16.34
C GLY A 139 15.29 -10.62 -16.98
N ARG A 140 16.16 -10.09 -17.86
CA ARG A 140 15.88 -8.86 -18.60
C ARG A 140 14.92 -9.05 -19.77
N PHE A 141 15.24 -9.95 -20.70
CA PHE A 141 14.48 -10.06 -21.95
C PHE A 141 13.11 -10.70 -21.76
N LEU A 142 12.92 -11.52 -20.72
CA LEU A 142 11.62 -12.09 -20.39
C LEU A 142 10.63 -11.01 -19.98
N LEU A 143 11.06 -10.07 -19.12
CA LEU A 143 10.22 -8.95 -18.69
C LEU A 143 9.91 -8.02 -19.87
N LEU A 144 10.94 -7.64 -20.63
CA LEU A 144 10.76 -6.80 -21.83
C LEU A 144 9.80 -7.46 -22.83
N LEU A 145 9.95 -8.75 -23.11
CA LEU A 145 9.07 -9.48 -24.02
C LEU A 145 7.63 -9.55 -23.49
N THR A 146 7.48 -9.85 -22.20
CA THR A 146 6.18 -9.93 -21.53
C THR A 146 5.44 -8.60 -21.64
N LEU A 147 6.12 -7.48 -21.37
CA LEU A 147 5.49 -6.18 -21.43
C LEU A 147 5.22 -5.71 -22.85
N VAL A 148 6.14 -5.93 -23.80
CA VAL A 148 5.88 -5.63 -25.22
C VAL A 148 4.68 -6.42 -25.73
N ALA A 149 4.59 -7.70 -25.37
CA ALA A 149 3.44 -8.52 -25.72
C ALA A 149 2.16 -8.00 -25.05
N SER A 150 2.24 -7.57 -23.79
CA SER A 150 1.13 -6.90 -23.10
C SER A 150 0.73 -5.60 -23.81
N THR A 151 1.68 -4.79 -24.31
CA THR A 151 1.41 -3.59 -25.12
C THR A 151 0.54 -3.91 -26.32
N LEU A 152 0.91 -4.95 -27.05
CA LEU A 152 0.21 -5.32 -28.28
C LEU A 152 -1.22 -5.77 -27.97
N VAL A 153 -1.41 -6.53 -26.89
CA VAL A 153 -2.74 -6.98 -26.47
C VAL A 153 -3.57 -5.81 -25.93
N ASP A 154 -2.98 -4.94 -25.11
CA ASP A 154 -3.65 -3.77 -24.55
C ASP A 154 -4.18 -2.85 -25.65
N GLN A 155 -3.31 -2.47 -26.58
CA GLN A 155 -3.66 -1.57 -27.68
C GLN A 155 -4.68 -2.18 -28.66
N ALA A 156 -4.62 -3.50 -28.87
CA ALA A 156 -5.51 -4.17 -29.82
C ALA A 156 -6.91 -4.46 -29.24
N PHE A 157 -7.04 -4.66 -27.92
CA PHE A 157 -8.27 -5.22 -27.34
C PHE A 157 -8.80 -4.51 -26.09
N LEU A 158 -7.96 -3.83 -25.29
CA LEU A 158 -8.32 -3.41 -23.94
C LEU A 158 -8.38 -1.88 -23.75
N ASP A 159 -7.53 -1.11 -24.42
CA ASP A 159 -7.36 0.33 -24.15
C ASP A 159 -8.65 1.14 -24.34
N GLU A 160 -9.37 0.90 -25.43
CA GLU A 160 -10.62 1.60 -25.75
C GLU A 160 -11.71 1.31 -24.71
N ARG A 161 -11.89 0.03 -24.36
CA ARG A 161 -12.89 -0.40 -23.36
C ARG A 161 -12.54 0.11 -21.97
N THR A 162 -11.26 0.07 -21.61
CA THR A 162 -10.79 0.54 -20.31
C THR A 162 -11.05 2.02 -20.17
N SER A 163 -10.75 2.81 -21.21
CA SER A 163 -10.95 4.25 -21.21
C SER A 163 -12.44 4.64 -21.18
N ALA A 164 -13.29 3.92 -21.92
CA ALA A 164 -14.74 4.13 -21.91
C ALA A 164 -15.37 3.85 -20.53
N SER A 165 -15.13 2.66 -19.96
CA SER A 165 -15.65 2.30 -18.63
C SER A 165 -15.07 3.18 -17.53
N MET A 166 -13.82 3.65 -17.69
CA MET A 166 -13.17 4.55 -16.72
C MET A 166 -13.83 5.93 -16.69
N ALA A 167 -14.12 6.51 -17.86
CA ALA A 167 -14.81 7.80 -17.94
C ALA A 167 -16.20 7.74 -17.31
N GLU A 168 -16.91 6.62 -17.48
CA GLU A 168 -18.23 6.40 -16.88
C GLU A 168 -18.16 6.36 -15.35
N VAL A 169 -17.23 5.60 -14.77
CA VAL A 169 -17.05 5.51 -13.31
C VAL A 169 -16.57 6.83 -12.71
N GLN A 170 -15.71 7.57 -13.40
CA GLN A 170 -15.29 8.91 -12.98
C GLN A 170 -16.47 9.89 -12.98
N GLY A 171 -17.27 9.91 -14.05
CA GLY A 171 -18.46 10.75 -14.12
C GLY A 171 -19.46 10.46 -13.00
N LEU A 172 -19.69 9.17 -12.72
CA LEU A 172 -20.53 8.75 -11.58
C LEU A 172 -19.95 9.21 -10.24
N SER A 173 -18.64 9.07 -10.03
CA SER A 173 -17.98 9.51 -8.79
C SER A 173 -18.10 11.02 -8.57
N GLU A 174 -17.91 11.82 -9.62
CA GLU A 174 -18.06 13.29 -9.58
C GLU A 174 -19.50 13.71 -9.31
N GLU A 175 -20.49 13.06 -9.93
CA GLU A 175 -21.92 13.35 -9.75
C GLU A 175 -22.39 13.02 -8.32
N VAL A 176 -21.97 11.87 -7.78
CA VAL A 176 -22.32 11.46 -6.40
C VAL A 176 -21.66 12.39 -5.37
N GLN A 177 -20.40 12.78 -5.59
CA GLN A 177 -19.73 13.75 -4.71
C GLN A 177 -20.39 15.13 -4.76
N ALA A 178 -20.81 15.59 -5.94
CA ALA A 178 -21.53 16.86 -6.09
C ALA A 178 -22.89 16.86 -5.39
N THR A 179 -23.61 15.72 -5.45
CA THR A 179 -24.92 15.56 -4.82
C THR A 179 -24.81 15.49 -3.29
N GLY A 180 -23.86 14.73 -2.75
CA GLY A 180 -23.62 14.64 -1.30
C GLY A 180 -23.19 15.96 -0.65
N LEU A 181 -22.54 16.85 -1.41
CA LEU A 181 -22.17 18.20 -0.96
C LEU A 181 -23.34 19.19 -0.97
N ALA A 182 -24.34 18.98 -1.84
CA ALA A 182 -25.49 19.87 -1.97
C ALA A 182 -26.55 19.62 -0.87
N GLU A 183 -26.79 18.37 -0.48
CA GLU A 183 -27.79 18.01 0.55
C GLU A 183 -27.34 18.38 1.98
N ALA A 184 -26.03 18.34 2.27
CA ALA A 184 -25.47 18.80 3.56
C ALA A 184 -25.57 20.34 3.77
N GLY A 185 -25.94 21.09 2.73
CA GLY A 185 -25.98 22.55 2.74
C GLY A 185 -27.29 23.18 3.22
N ASP A 186 -28.43 22.46 3.14
CA ASP A 186 -29.74 23.12 3.00
C ASP A 186 -30.70 22.95 4.20
N ALA A 187 -30.24 22.41 5.34
CA ALA A 187 -31.07 22.19 6.54
C ALA A 187 -31.05 23.36 7.56
N LEU A 188 -30.09 24.30 7.47
CA LEU A 188 -29.87 25.35 8.47
C LEU A 188 -29.99 26.75 7.84
N THR A 189 -30.77 27.64 8.46
CA THR A 189 -30.78 29.05 8.04
C THR A 189 -29.39 29.68 8.26
N PRO A 190 -28.95 30.64 7.42
CA PRO A 190 -27.64 31.28 7.55
C PRO A 190 -27.37 31.84 8.95
N GLN A 191 -28.42 32.35 9.61
CA GLN A 191 -28.33 32.94 10.94
C GLN A 191 -28.20 31.89 12.06
N GLN A 192 -28.83 30.71 11.93
CA GLN A 192 -28.65 29.59 12.86
C GLN A 192 -27.26 28.97 12.73
N ARG A 193 -26.76 28.85 11.49
CA ARG A 193 -25.42 28.35 11.21
C ARG A 193 -24.33 29.22 11.82
N GLU A 194 -24.46 30.55 11.72
CA GLU A 194 -23.52 31.50 12.32
C GLU A 194 -23.49 31.40 13.86
N ARG A 195 -24.65 31.22 14.50
CA ARG A 195 -24.74 31.00 15.96
C ARG A 195 -24.05 29.71 16.40
N LEU A 196 -24.35 28.60 15.73
CA LEU A 196 -23.75 27.30 16.04
C LEU A 196 -22.24 27.29 15.77
N GLN A 197 -21.77 28.02 14.74
CA GLN A 197 -20.34 28.20 14.47
C GLN A 197 -19.65 29.02 15.56
N ALA A 198 -20.29 30.08 16.06
CA ALA A 198 -19.76 30.86 17.18
C ALA A 198 -19.68 30.05 18.48
N GLU A 199 -20.70 29.24 18.76
CA GLU A 199 -20.73 28.35 19.92
C GLU A 199 -19.64 27.27 19.82
N MET A 200 -19.47 26.66 18.63
CA MET A 200 -18.40 25.71 18.36
C MET A 200 -17.00 26.31 18.58
N ALA A 201 -16.78 27.55 18.14
CA ALA A 201 -15.50 28.23 18.34
C ALA A 201 -15.19 28.47 19.83
N ASP A 202 -16.19 28.81 20.63
CA ASP A 202 -16.05 28.96 22.08
C ASP A 202 -15.75 27.62 22.77
N THR A 203 -16.46 26.55 22.40
CA THR A 203 -16.21 25.19 22.90
C THR A 203 -14.80 24.72 22.55
N ASP A 204 -14.32 24.96 21.32
CA ASP A 204 -12.97 24.61 20.89
C ASP A 204 -11.89 25.38 21.66
N GLN A 205 -12.14 26.66 21.97
CA GLN A 205 -11.26 27.47 22.80
C GLN A 205 -11.16 26.91 24.24
N ARG A 206 -12.29 26.57 24.87
CA ARG A 206 -12.31 25.95 26.21
C ARG A 206 -11.55 24.62 26.22
N ARG A 207 -11.78 23.78 25.20
CA ARG A 207 -11.07 22.51 25.04
C ARG A 207 -9.55 22.71 24.94
N GLN A 208 -9.11 23.72 24.21
CA GLN A 208 -7.68 24.01 24.08
C GLN A 208 -7.07 24.46 25.42
N GLN A 209 -7.73 25.37 26.13
CA GLN A 209 -7.28 25.82 27.46
C GLN A 209 -7.15 24.66 28.45
N LEU A 210 -8.12 23.74 28.44
CA LEU A 210 -8.11 22.58 29.33
C LEU A 210 -6.99 21.59 29.00
N ARG A 211 -6.66 21.41 27.72
CA ARG A 211 -5.50 20.60 27.29
C ARG A 211 -4.17 21.21 27.70
N GLU A 212 -4.03 22.53 27.59
CA GLU A 212 -2.84 23.24 28.06
C GLU A 212 -2.69 23.09 29.58
N SER A 213 -3.78 23.20 30.33
CA SER A 213 -3.81 22.96 31.77
C SER A 213 -3.40 21.52 32.13
N LEU A 214 -3.94 20.52 31.43
CA LEU A 214 -3.57 19.10 31.60
C LEU A 214 -2.08 18.83 31.37
N ILE A 215 -1.46 19.49 30.40
CA ILE A 215 -0.02 19.34 30.14
C ILE A 215 0.78 19.86 31.34
N GLU A 216 0.40 21.03 31.88
CA GLU A 216 1.06 21.60 33.05
C GLU A 216 0.85 20.73 34.30
N THR A 217 -0.38 20.25 34.56
CA THR A 217 -0.68 19.34 35.67
C THR A 217 0.15 18.06 35.58
N ASN A 218 0.22 17.42 34.40
CA ASN A 218 1.05 16.21 34.20
C ASN A 218 2.54 16.48 34.44
N ARG A 219 3.04 17.65 34.03
CA ARG A 219 4.41 18.06 34.32
C ARG A 219 4.67 18.21 35.83
N GLN A 220 3.70 18.74 36.57
CA GLN A 220 3.79 18.87 38.03
C GLN A 220 3.72 17.51 38.73
N ILE A 221 2.87 16.59 38.25
CA ILE A 221 2.80 15.20 38.71
C ILE A 221 4.17 14.54 38.58
N GLY A 222 4.80 14.60 37.39
CA GLY A 222 6.13 14.00 37.20
C GLY A 222 7.19 14.56 38.15
N LYS A 223 7.21 15.88 38.39
CA LYS A 223 8.11 16.49 39.38
C LYS A 223 7.80 16.02 40.82
N ALA A 224 6.53 15.84 41.15
CA ALA A 224 6.10 15.38 42.47
C ALA A 224 6.45 13.90 42.69
N GLU A 225 6.28 13.04 41.68
CA GLU A 225 6.69 11.63 41.69
C GLU A 225 8.20 11.50 41.92
N ASP A 226 9.02 12.24 41.17
CA ASP A 226 10.48 12.28 41.34
C ASP A 226 10.87 12.71 42.77
N ALA A 227 10.17 13.71 43.32
CA ALA A 227 10.41 14.18 44.69
C ALA A 227 10.01 13.16 45.76
N VAL A 228 8.92 12.42 45.54
CA VAL A 228 8.49 11.30 46.41
C VAL A 228 9.53 10.19 46.37
N GLU A 229 9.99 9.80 45.19
CA GLU A 229 10.97 8.73 45.00
C GLU A 229 12.33 9.09 45.62
N GLN A 230 12.78 10.34 45.44
CA GLN A 230 14.00 10.83 46.07
C GLN A 230 13.90 10.79 47.61
N SER A 231 12.78 11.22 48.18
CA SER A 231 12.54 11.14 49.64
C SER A 231 12.53 9.70 50.13
N ARG A 232 11.88 8.81 49.40
CA ARG A 232 11.81 7.37 49.73
C ARG A 232 13.19 6.72 49.66
N GLY A 233 13.99 7.05 48.65
CA GLY A 233 15.37 6.59 48.50
C GLY A 233 16.25 7.05 49.66
N ARG A 234 16.18 8.33 50.05
CA ARG A 234 16.90 8.85 51.24
C ARG A 234 16.50 8.15 52.53
N LEU A 235 15.20 7.93 52.73
CA LEU A 235 14.68 7.18 53.89
C LEU A 235 15.27 5.76 53.92
N SER A 236 15.24 5.05 52.78
CA SER A 236 15.76 3.69 52.68
C SER A 236 17.26 3.58 52.97
N LEU A 237 18.06 4.55 52.52
CA LEU A 237 19.49 4.60 52.80
C LEU A 237 19.80 4.83 54.28
N LEU A 238 19.01 5.68 54.95
CA LEU A 238 19.12 5.90 56.40
C LEU A 238 18.69 4.66 57.18
N THR A 239 17.56 4.05 56.83
CA THR A 239 17.07 2.83 57.47
C THR A 239 18.03 1.65 57.26
N ALA A 240 18.71 1.56 56.11
CA ALA A 240 19.69 0.51 55.83
C ALA A 240 20.99 0.62 56.64
N ARG A 241 21.31 1.82 57.16
CA ARG A 241 22.48 2.05 58.02
C ARG A 241 22.23 1.72 59.49
N LEU A 242 20.97 1.54 59.90
CA LEU A 242 20.60 1.18 61.27
C LEU A 242 20.98 -0.27 61.57
N SER A 243 21.41 -0.54 62.80
CA SER A 243 21.67 -1.91 63.27
C SER A 243 20.37 -2.72 63.39
N LEU A 244 20.47 -4.07 63.34
CA LEU A 244 19.31 -4.97 63.45
C LEU A 244 18.48 -4.71 64.73
N THR A 245 19.13 -4.35 65.84
CA THR A 245 18.49 -4.05 67.13
C THR A 245 17.75 -2.70 67.11
N GLU A 246 18.26 -1.70 66.40
CA GLU A 246 17.58 -0.39 66.24
C GLU A 246 16.39 -0.50 65.28
N ARG A 247 16.52 -1.32 64.24
CA ARG A 247 15.45 -1.58 63.27
C ARG A 247 14.24 -2.34 63.85
N LEU A 248 14.48 -3.17 64.86
CA LEU A 248 13.46 -3.97 65.54
C LEU A 248 12.86 -3.25 66.77
N ASN A 249 13.37 -2.08 67.16
CA ASN A 249 12.82 -1.30 68.26
C ASN A 249 11.67 -0.40 67.75
N PRO A 250 10.41 -0.68 68.13
CA PRO A 250 9.25 0.12 67.71
C PRO A 250 9.22 1.54 68.33
N PHE A 251 10.10 1.85 69.29
CA PHE A 251 10.23 3.15 69.94
C PHE A 251 11.54 3.87 69.58
N HIS A 252 11.96 3.81 68.31
CA HIS A 252 13.19 4.47 67.87
C HIS A 252 13.02 6.02 67.79
N ASP A 253 13.75 6.77 68.61
CA ASP A 253 13.75 8.24 68.60
C ASP A 253 14.79 8.81 67.63
N ASN A 254 14.66 8.51 66.33
CA ASN A 254 15.48 9.19 65.32
C ASN A 254 14.72 10.38 64.72
N PRO A 255 14.98 11.63 65.18
CA PRO A 255 14.25 12.81 64.74
C PRO A 255 14.43 13.13 63.25
N GLU A 256 15.47 12.60 62.60
CA GLU A 256 15.68 12.78 61.16
C GLU A 256 14.78 11.87 60.32
N ILE A 257 14.55 10.63 60.77
CA ILE A 257 13.66 9.68 60.09
C ILE A 257 12.21 10.17 60.18
N GLU A 258 11.76 10.59 61.37
CA GLU A 258 10.41 11.11 61.57
C GLU A 258 10.14 12.35 60.70
N ARG A 259 11.10 13.28 60.62
CA ARG A 259 11.00 14.46 59.72
C ARG A 259 10.89 14.04 58.25
N LEU A 260 11.67 13.06 57.81
CA LEU A 260 11.63 12.57 56.43
C LEU A 260 10.32 11.82 56.12
N GLU A 261 9.78 11.06 57.07
CA GLU A 261 8.47 10.41 56.95
C GLU A 261 7.34 11.43 56.84
N GLN A 262 7.35 12.47 57.70
CA GLN A 262 6.38 13.57 57.61
C GLN A 262 6.48 14.29 56.25
N GLN A 263 7.70 14.59 55.78
CA GLN A 263 7.91 15.20 54.46
C GLN A 263 7.44 14.28 53.32
N LEU A 264 7.68 12.98 53.42
CA LEU A 264 7.21 11.99 52.44
C LEU A 264 5.68 11.93 52.43
N GLY A 265 5.04 11.99 53.60
CA GLY A 265 3.59 12.07 53.73
C GLY A 265 3.01 13.31 53.03
N GLN A 266 3.58 14.49 53.28
CA GLN A 266 3.17 15.74 52.63
C GLN A 266 3.35 15.68 51.10
N ARG A 267 4.47 15.13 50.62
CA ARG A 267 4.74 14.98 49.17
C ARG A 267 3.76 14.01 48.50
N ARG A 268 3.44 12.89 49.17
CA ARG A 268 2.44 11.93 48.68
C ARG A 268 1.04 12.54 48.63
N GLN A 269 0.67 13.32 49.65
CA GLN A 269 -0.60 14.03 49.65
C GLN A 269 -0.66 15.03 48.50
N ARG A 270 0.42 15.81 48.26
CA ARG A 270 0.46 16.74 47.13
C ARG A 270 0.37 16.03 45.77
N LEU A 271 1.00 14.87 45.64
CA LEU A 271 0.88 14.03 44.44
C LEU A 271 -0.56 13.53 44.23
N ALA A 272 -1.24 13.12 45.30
CA ALA A 272 -2.64 12.73 45.25
C ALA A 272 -3.53 13.89 44.80
N GLU A 273 -3.38 15.08 45.38
CA GLU A 273 -4.11 16.29 44.99
C GLU A 273 -3.96 16.62 43.50
N LEU A 274 -2.72 16.56 42.96
CA LEU A 274 -2.47 16.80 41.54
C LEU A 274 -3.06 15.70 40.64
N THR A 275 -3.09 14.47 41.13
CA THR A 275 -3.69 13.34 40.40
C THR A 275 -5.20 13.49 40.31
N ASP A 276 -5.85 13.89 41.41
CA ASP A 276 -7.28 14.18 41.48
C ASP A 276 -7.64 15.39 40.59
N GLU A 277 -6.80 16.43 40.58
CA GLU A 277 -6.97 17.60 39.70
C GLU A 277 -6.92 17.19 38.21
N ARG A 278 -5.96 16.34 37.83
CA ARG A 278 -5.89 15.78 36.48
C ARG A 278 -7.15 14.98 36.13
N GLU A 279 -7.66 14.17 37.04
CA GLU A 279 -8.86 13.37 36.80
C GLU A 279 -10.10 14.25 36.56
N ASN A 280 -10.26 15.32 37.35
CA ASN A 280 -11.31 16.31 37.16
C ASN A 280 -11.19 17.03 35.80
N GLN A 281 -9.97 17.44 35.42
CA GLN A 281 -9.70 18.05 34.12
C GLN A 281 -10.01 17.10 32.96
N LEU A 282 -9.71 15.81 33.09
CA LEU A 282 -10.05 14.80 32.08
C LEU A 282 -11.57 14.60 31.96
N ALA A 283 -12.30 14.61 33.09
CA ALA A 283 -13.75 14.50 33.10
C ALA A 283 -14.41 15.73 32.44
N GLU A 284 -13.91 16.94 32.72
CA GLU A 284 -14.36 18.17 32.08
C GLU A 284 -14.05 18.16 30.57
N LEU A 285 -12.86 17.68 30.17
CA LEU A 285 -12.50 17.57 28.76
C LEU A 285 -13.44 16.62 28.01
N ALA A 286 -13.80 15.50 28.63
CA ALA A 286 -14.76 14.56 28.07
C ALA A 286 -16.19 15.14 28.00
N ALA A 287 -16.57 16.07 28.89
CA ALA A 287 -17.84 16.80 28.78
C ALA A 287 -17.81 17.78 27.60
N VAL A 288 -16.74 18.56 27.46
CA VAL A 288 -16.54 19.51 26.35
C VAL A 288 -16.46 18.79 25.00
N ASP A 289 -15.78 17.64 24.91
CA ASP A 289 -15.74 16.85 23.68
C ASP A 289 -17.13 16.34 23.27
N ARG A 290 -17.98 15.96 24.24
CA ARG A 290 -19.38 15.58 23.97
C ARG A 290 -20.22 16.75 23.47
N GLU A 291 -20.05 17.93 24.07
CA GLU A 291 -20.74 19.17 23.64
C GLU A 291 -20.31 19.60 22.23
N ARG A 292 -19.02 19.51 21.92
CA ARG A 292 -18.52 19.75 20.55
C ARG A 292 -19.16 18.78 19.56
N ASP A 293 -19.25 17.50 19.93
CA ASP A 293 -19.83 16.49 19.04
C ASP A 293 -21.30 16.76 18.78
N THR A 294 -22.10 17.14 19.79
CA THR A 294 -23.51 17.52 19.57
C THR A 294 -23.64 18.77 18.69
N LEU A 295 -22.81 19.80 18.89
CA LEU A 295 -22.79 20.98 18.03
C LEU A 295 -22.41 20.64 16.58
N ARG A 296 -21.46 19.71 16.38
CA ARG A 296 -21.07 19.23 15.07
C ARG A 296 -22.20 18.48 14.36
N ARG A 297 -22.92 17.62 15.07
CA ARG A 297 -24.11 16.91 14.56
C ARG A 297 -25.22 17.89 14.18
N ARG A 298 -25.48 18.91 15.02
CA ARG A 298 -26.44 19.99 14.70
C ARG A 298 -26.04 20.79 13.47
N LEU A 299 -24.76 21.14 13.32
CA LEU A 299 -24.25 21.79 12.11
C LEU A 299 -24.30 20.90 10.87
N ALA A 300 -24.23 19.57 11.05
CA ALA A 300 -24.43 18.59 10.01
C ALA A 300 -25.91 18.30 9.71
N GLY A 301 -26.85 18.85 10.50
CA GLY A 301 -28.29 18.69 10.32
C GLY A 301 -28.86 17.38 10.86
N GLU A 302 -28.18 16.72 11.81
CA GLU A 302 -28.52 15.36 12.27
C GLU A 302 -29.58 15.26 13.40
N ASP A 303 -30.01 16.36 14.06
CA ASP A 303 -30.97 16.32 15.18
C ASP A 303 -32.33 17.00 14.87
N PRO A 304 -33.50 16.36 15.14
CA PRO A 304 -34.77 16.77 14.56
C PRO A 304 -35.72 17.62 15.43
N ASP A 305 -35.29 18.13 16.58
CA ASP A 305 -36.26 18.62 17.57
C ASP A 305 -36.44 20.15 17.51
N GLU A 306 -37.57 20.56 16.90
CA GLU A 306 -38.40 21.76 17.12
C GLU A 306 -38.77 22.60 15.88
N GLY A 307 -38.15 22.41 14.71
CA GLY A 307 -38.42 23.26 13.52
C GLY A 307 -38.59 22.55 12.17
N LEU A 308 -38.49 21.22 12.14
CA LEU A 308 -38.28 20.46 10.90
C LEU A 308 -39.55 19.96 10.21
N PHE A 309 -40.66 19.77 10.92
CA PHE A 309 -41.84 19.10 10.36
C PHE A 309 -42.58 19.91 9.27
N ASP A 310 -42.65 21.24 9.40
CA ASP A 310 -43.38 22.09 8.44
C ASP A 310 -42.62 22.25 7.10
N GLY A 311 -41.29 22.24 7.10
CA GLY A 311 -40.49 22.29 5.87
C GLY A 311 -40.34 20.94 5.16
N LEU A 312 -40.50 19.83 5.90
CA LEU A 312 -40.31 18.47 5.41
C LEU A 312 -41.50 18.00 4.56
N ALA A 313 -42.73 18.32 4.97
CA ALA A 313 -43.94 17.92 4.25
C ALA A 313 -44.03 18.56 2.85
N GLU A 314 -43.58 19.82 2.73
CA GLU A 314 -43.62 20.57 1.46
C GLU A 314 -42.48 20.15 0.51
N ARG A 315 -41.35 19.68 1.04
CA ARG A 315 -40.19 19.18 0.26
C ARG A 315 -40.30 17.70 -0.14
N ILE A 316 -40.92 16.85 0.69
CA ILE A 316 -41.22 15.44 0.35
C ILE A 316 -42.22 15.36 -0.82
N GLY A 317 -43.18 16.29 -0.88
CA GLY A 317 -44.08 16.43 -2.02
C GLY A 317 -43.36 16.81 -3.33
N ALA A 318 -42.27 17.58 -3.24
CA ALA A 318 -41.50 18.00 -4.42
C ALA A 318 -40.43 16.97 -4.88
N LEU A 319 -39.92 16.15 -3.96
CA LEU A 319 -38.92 15.10 -4.26
C LEU A 319 -39.55 13.82 -4.81
N THR A 320 -40.78 13.50 -4.40
CA THR A 320 -41.50 12.32 -4.91
C THR A 320 -41.93 12.48 -6.38
N ASP A 321 -42.11 13.70 -6.87
CA ASP A 321 -42.38 13.99 -8.28
C ASP A 321 -41.11 14.06 -9.15
N GLY A 322 -39.93 14.22 -8.56
CA GLY A 322 -38.65 14.42 -9.27
C GLY A 322 -37.69 13.22 -9.32
N LEU A 323 -37.80 12.26 -8.39
CA LEU A 323 -36.95 11.06 -8.32
C LEU A 323 -37.67 9.85 -8.91
N SER A 324 -37.68 9.74 -10.24
CA SER A 324 -38.04 8.49 -10.89
C SER A 324 -37.03 7.40 -10.51
N ILE A 325 -37.43 6.45 -9.67
CA ILE A 325 -36.67 5.25 -9.24
C ILE A 325 -35.99 4.54 -10.44
N SER A 326 -36.60 4.62 -11.63
CA SER A 326 -36.06 4.08 -12.88
C SER A 326 -34.78 4.77 -13.37
N ALA A 327 -34.61 6.07 -13.12
CA ALA A 327 -33.41 6.81 -13.55
C ALA A 327 -32.18 6.42 -12.73
N ILE A 328 -32.36 6.29 -11.40
CA ILE A 328 -31.31 5.82 -10.49
C ILE A 328 -30.96 4.35 -10.81
N GLN A 329 -31.97 3.50 -11.03
CA GLN A 329 -31.76 2.09 -11.39
C GLN A 329 -30.95 1.91 -12.67
N SER A 330 -31.24 2.68 -13.72
CA SER A 330 -30.48 2.62 -14.98
C SER A 330 -29.01 3.05 -14.82
N ARG A 331 -28.74 4.01 -13.94
CA ARG A 331 -27.38 4.51 -13.67
C ARG A 331 -26.57 3.53 -12.83
N ILE A 332 -27.20 2.88 -11.86
CA ILE A 332 -26.58 1.82 -11.06
C ILE A 332 -26.26 0.63 -11.94
N GLU A 333 -27.16 0.22 -12.82
CA GLU A 333 -26.91 -0.90 -13.73
C GLU A 333 -25.73 -0.61 -14.66
N SER A 334 -25.69 0.60 -15.23
CA SER A 334 -24.59 1.06 -16.08
C SER A 334 -23.27 1.13 -15.30
N GLY A 335 -23.27 1.76 -14.12
CA GLY A 335 -22.11 1.83 -13.24
C GLY A 335 -21.62 0.46 -12.78
N THR A 336 -22.54 -0.46 -12.46
CA THR A 336 -22.23 -1.85 -12.08
C THR A 336 -21.48 -2.54 -13.21
N ASN A 337 -22.01 -2.44 -14.42
CA ASN A 337 -21.39 -3.02 -15.60
C ASN A 337 -20.01 -2.39 -15.87
N ALA A 338 -19.89 -1.06 -15.76
CA ALA A 338 -18.63 -0.35 -15.93
C ALA A 338 -17.57 -0.78 -14.90
N ILE A 339 -17.93 -0.89 -13.62
CA ILE A 339 -17.03 -1.33 -12.55
C ILE A 339 -16.60 -2.78 -12.77
N LEU A 340 -17.53 -3.69 -13.11
CA LEU A 340 -17.20 -5.08 -13.40
C LEU A 340 -16.27 -5.21 -14.61
N GLN A 341 -16.55 -4.43 -15.68
CA GLN A 341 -15.69 -4.38 -16.85
C GLN A 341 -14.30 -3.84 -16.49
N LEU A 342 -14.20 -2.73 -15.76
CA LEU A 342 -12.91 -2.21 -15.31
C LEU A 342 -12.16 -3.23 -14.46
N MET A 343 -12.83 -3.87 -13.50
CA MET A 343 -12.22 -4.90 -12.66
C MET A 343 -11.64 -6.02 -13.52
N ALA A 344 -12.43 -6.56 -14.45
CA ALA A 344 -11.99 -7.60 -15.37
C ALA A 344 -10.84 -7.14 -16.27
N LEU A 345 -10.94 -5.94 -16.87
CA LEU A 345 -9.94 -5.38 -17.78
C LEU A 345 -8.60 -5.15 -17.07
N PHE A 346 -8.62 -4.59 -15.85
CA PHE A 346 -7.41 -4.39 -15.06
C PHE A 346 -6.80 -5.71 -14.61
N VAL A 347 -7.60 -6.69 -14.16
CA VAL A 347 -7.08 -8.03 -13.83
C VAL A 347 -6.44 -8.68 -15.05
N MET A 348 -7.10 -8.56 -16.22
CA MET A 348 -6.56 -9.08 -17.47
C MET A 348 -5.22 -8.45 -17.82
N ARG A 349 -5.16 -7.11 -17.83
CA ARG A 349 -3.97 -6.34 -18.19
C ARG A 349 -2.80 -6.49 -17.21
N THR A 350 -3.09 -6.48 -15.90
CA THR A 350 -2.03 -6.40 -14.88
C THR A 350 -1.60 -7.77 -14.34
N LEU A 351 -2.46 -8.77 -14.42
CA LEU A 351 -2.23 -10.08 -13.80
C LEU A 351 -2.27 -11.19 -14.84
N VAL A 352 -3.38 -11.36 -15.57
CA VAL A 352 -3.55 -12.53 -16.46
C VAL A 352 -2.56 -12.49 -17.62
N ILE A 353 -2.49 -11.38 -18.35
CA ILE A 353 -1.64 -11.24 -19.55
C ILE A 353 -0.16 -11.34 -19.18
N PRO A 354 0.36 -10.57 -18.18
CA PRO A 354 1.76 -10.68 -17.79
C PRO A 354 2.14 -12.06 -17.29
N LEU A 355 1.30 -12.72 -16.48
CA LEU A 355 1.60 -14.07 -15.99
C LEU A 355 1.58 -15.11 -17.11
N LEU A 356 0.65 -15.00 -18.07
CA LEU A 356 0.58 -15.89 -19.22
C LEU A 356 1.84 -15.79 -20.07
N PHE A 357 2.27 -14.56 -20.40
CA PHE A 357 3.48 -14.35 -21.20
C PHE A 357 4.76 -14.67 -20.43
N LEU A 358 4.80 -14.42 -19.11
CA LEU A 358 5.89 -14.86 -18.25
C LEU A 358 6.01 -16.39 -18.28
N TRP A 359 4.90 -17.12 -18.09
CA TRP A 359 4.87 -18.58 -18.14
C TRP A 359 5.29 -19.11 -19.52
N LEU A 360 4.79 -18.50 -20.60
CA LEU A 360 5.14 -18.89 -21.96
C LEU A 360 6.63 -18.66 -22.24
N GLY A 361 7.17 -17.52 -21.81
CA GLY A 361 8.59 -17.19 -21.96
C GLY A 361 9.49 -18.11 -21.12
N LEU A 362 9.09 -18.47 -19.90
CA LEU A 362 9.79 -19.48 -19.09
C LEU A 362 9.77 -20.87 -19.76
N LYS A 363 8.65 -21.25 -20.37
CA LYS A 363 8.52 -22.52 -21.10
C LYS A 363 9.44 -22.56 -22.33
N LEU A 364 9.50 -21.47 -23.10
CA LEU A 364 10.41 -21.32 -24.23
C LEU A 364 11.88 -21.35 -23.76
N PHE A 365 12.17 -20.67 -22.66
CA PHE A 365 13.51 -20.64 -22.08
C PHE A 365 13.98 -21.99 -21.57
N LYS A 366 13.09 -22.81 -20.96
CA LYS A 366 13.43 -24.17 -20.53
C LYS A 366 13.98 -25.00 -21.70
N GLY A 367 13.43 -24.83 -22.91
CA GLY A 367 13.96 -25.46 -24.13
C GLY A 367 15.36 -24.99 -24.53
N LEU A 368 15.68 -23.71 -24.29
CA LEU A 368 16.99 -23.10 -24.58
C LEU A 368 18.04 -23.44 -23.51
N TYR A 369 17.63 -23.55 -22.25
CA TYR A 369 18.49 -23.86 -21.10
C TYR A 369 18.94 -25.34 -21.07
N SER A 370 18.15 -26.25 -21.65
CA SER A 370 18.44 -27.70 -21.67
C SER A 370 19.44 -28.17 -22.76
N ARG A 371 19.96 -27.30 -23.63
CA ARG A 371 20.97 -27.69 -24.65
C ARG A 371 22.40 -27.30 -24.27
N PRO A 372 23.12 -28.19 -23.56
CA PRO A 372 24.55 -28.32 -23.77
C PRO A 372 24.91 -29.80 -24.00
N GLY A 373 25.09 -30.23 -25.27
CA GLY A 373 25.80 -31.51 -25.53
C GLY A 373 25.43 -32.41 -26.72
N ALA A 374 24.64 -32.01 -27.71
CA ALA A 374 24.18 -32.98 -28.74
C ALA A 374 25.04 -33.12 -30.02
N SER A 375 26.08 -32.33 -30.28
CA SER A 375 26.74 -32.40 -31.61
C SER A 375 28.26 -32.18 -31.70
N LEU A 376 28.99 -32.00 -30.59
CA LEU A 376 30.46 -32.07 -30.65
C LEU A 376 30.90 -33.52 -30.46
N ARG A 377 30.63 -34.37 -31.47
CA ARG A 377 31.38 -35.61 -31.65
C ARG A 377 32.85 -35.23 -31.83
N LEU A 378 33.68 -35.54 -30.85
CA LEU A 378 35.13 -35.60 -31.04
C LEU A 378 35.39 -36.50 -32.26
N PRO A 379 36.24 -36.11 -33.23
CA PRO A 379 36.72 -37.07 -34.21
C PRO A 379 37.35 -38.24 -33.44
N PRO A 380 37.11 -39.51 -33.86
CA PRO A 380 37.73 -40.65 -33.19
C PRO A 380 39.26 -40.44 -33.18
N PRO A 381 39.96 -40.87 -32.11
CA PRO A 381 41.42 -40.79 -32.09
C PRO A 381 41.96 -41.46 -33.36
N ALA A 382 42.89 -40.80 -34.04
CA ALA A 382 43.54 -41.35 -35.22
C ALA A 382 44.09 -42.75 -34.88
N PRO A 383 43.93 -43.75 -35.75
CA PRO A 383 44.44 -45.09 -35.48
C PRO A 383 45.92 -44.99 -35.17
N GLU A 384 46.29 -45.47 -33.99
CA GLU A 384 47.66 -45.57 -33.52
C GLU A 384 48.47 -46.28 -34.61
N ARG A 385 49.47 -45.59 -35.19
CA ARG A 385 50.40 -46.24 -36.13
C ARG A 385 51.14 -47.30 -35.33
N VAL A 386 50.70 -48.54 -35.46
CA VAL A 386 51.43 -49.72 -35.00
C VAL A 386 52.73 -49.75 -35.80
N ILE A 387 53.82 -49.31 -35.18
CA ILE A 387 55.17 -49.49 -35.71
C ILE A 387 55.47 -50.97 -35.54
N HIS A 388 55.28 -51.76 -36.60
CA HIS A 388 55.78 -53.13 -36.64
C HIS A 388 57.31 -53.09 -36.63
N PRO A 389 57.98 -53.89 -35.79
CA PRO A 389 59.43 -54.06 -35.88
C PRO A 389 59.79 -54.71 -37.23
N PRO A 390 60.95 -54.39 -37.82
CA PRO A 390 61.35 -54.95 -39.10
C PRO A 390 61.41 -56.48 -39.00
N THR A 391 60.69 -57.15 -39.88
CA THR A 391 60.70 -58.61 -40.01
C THR A 391 62.04 -59.03 -40.61
N GLN A 392 62.68 -60.06 -40.04
CA GLN A 392 63.97 -60.64 -40.50
C GLN A 392 63.85 -61.38 -41.85
N ALA A 393 63.25 -60.76 -42.87
CA ALA A 393 63.12 -61.32 -44.21
C ALA A 393 63.93 -60.55 -45.28
N ASP A 394 64.57 -59.43 -44.95
CA ASP A 394 65.33 -58.61 -45.90
C ASP A 394 66.87 -58.67 -45.69
N VAL A 395 67.42 -59.81 -45.25
CA VAL A 395 68.88 -60.04 -45.25
C VAL A 395 69.33 -60.90 -46.43
N GLU A 396 68.41 -61.46 -47.22
CA GLU A 396 68.76 -62.36 -48.33
C GLU A 396 68.32 -61.77 -49.68
N SER A 397 68.88 -60.60 -50.05
CA SER A 397 68.96 -60.14 -51.45
C SER A 397 69.73 -58.82 -51.60
N ARG A 398 70.93 -58.72 -51.00
CA ARG A 398 71.95 -57.79 -51.49
C ARG A 398 73.29 -58.51 -51.51
N ASP A 399 73.83 -58.56 -52.73
CA ASP A 399 75.18 -59.00 -53.10
C ASP A 399 76.29 -58.51 -52.18
#